data_AF-G5G997-F1
#
_entry.id   AF-G5G997-F1
#
_cell.length_a   1.000
_cell.length_b   1.000
_cell.length_c   1.000
_cell.angle_alpha   90.00
_cell.angle_beta   90.00
_cell.angle_gamma   90.00
#
_symmetry.space_group_name_H-M   'P 1'
#
loop_
_entity.id
_entity.type
_entity.pdbx_description
1 polymer ?
#
loop_
_entity_poly.entity_id
_entity_poly.type
_entity_poly.pdbx_seq_one_letter_code
_entity_poly.pdbx_strand_id
1 'polypeptide(L)'
;MNGLKERGVEQIDLIISDALQGIERAVCSAFPQAAHQLCVVHFKRHVLNQVSKKDKAILKQKLEELFPIQEKGFTPFKAFENLCTFAARWGKHYRSLSSLAAPRNIPNFTYLRFPESVRGMIYSTNWVERLNRSYKRTLRLRGALPSAEVVIFLLGSVAKEMTETTYARRLPYFQDWKIK
;
A
#
# COMPACT_ATOMS: atom_id res chain seq x y z
N MET A 1 -2.03 -9.83 15.54
CA MET A 1 -1.62 -8.46 15.94
C MET A 1 -1.22 -8.39 17.42
N ASN A 2 -1.84 -9.19 18.32
CA ASN A 2 -1.45 -9.26 19.75
C ASN A 2 0.04 -9.54 19.98
N GLY A 3 0.64 -10.44 19.19
CA GLY A 3 2.08 -10.68 19.25
C GLY A 3 2.98 -9.48 18.89
N LEU A 4 2.47 -8.38 18.31
CA LEU A 4 3.24 -7.13 18.20
C LEU A 4 3.20 -6.34 19.52
N LYS A 5 2.03 -6.28 20.17
CA LYS A 5 1.86 -5.64 21.48
C LYS A 5 2.67 -6.34 22.55
N GLU A 6 2.63 -7.68 22.58
CA GLU A 6 3.44 -8.51 23.48
C GLU A 6 4.95 -8.30 23.29
N ARG A 7 5.38 -7.91 22.07
CA ARG A 7 6.77 -7.57 21.76
C ARG A 7 7.10 -6.08 21.99
N GLY A 8 6.21 -5.32 22.63
CA GLY A 8 6.46 -3.94 23.04
C GLY A 8 6.01 -2.87 22.04
N VAL A 9 5.22 -3.20 21.01
CA VAL A 9 4.62 -2.17 20.14
C VAL A 9 3.44 -1.53 20.87
N GLU A 10 3.64 -0.30 21.32
CA GLU A 10 2.62 0.49 22.04
C GLU A 10 1.68 1.20 21.06
N GLN A 11 2.23 1.82 20.03
CA GLN A 11 1.49 2.67 19.11
C GLN A 11 1.93 2.48 17.65
N ILE A 12 0.97 2.62 16.75
CA ILE A 12 1.18 2.67 15.31
C ILE A 12 0.39 3.84 14.74
N ASP A 13 1.07 4.76 14.04
CA ASP A 13 0.42 5.94 13.44
C ASP A 13 -0.26 5.61 12.09
N LEU A 14 0.35 4.71 11.31
CA LEU A 14 -0.11 4.35 9.97
C LEU A 14 0.07 2.86 9.71
N ILE A 15 -1.00 2.23 9.22
CA ILE A 15 -0.97 0.86 8.70
C ILE A 15 -1.37 0.89 7.23
N ILE A 16 -0.52 0.32 6.39
CA ILE A 16 -0.75 0.18 4.96
C ILE A 16 -1.01 -1.28 4.65
N SER A 17 -2.15 -1.60 4.04
CA SER A 17 -2.45 -2.97 3.60
C SER A 17 -2.96 -2.98 2.17
N ASP A 18 -2.98 -4.16 1.56
CA ASP A 18 -3.85 -4.39 0.42
C ASP A 18 -5.33 -4.39 0.84
N ALA A 19 -6.23 -4.45 -0.14
CA ALA A 19 -7.68 -4.35 0.09
C ALA A 19 -8.31 -5.67 0.54
N LEU A 20 -7.58 -6.52 1.29
CA LEU A 20 -8.10 -7.77 1.84
C LEU A 20 -8.97 -7.49 3.07
N GLN A 21 -10.25 -7.86 3.00
CA GLN A 21 -11.25 -7.55 4.03
C GLN A 21 -10.87 -8.07 5.43
N GLY A 22 -10.21 -9.23 5.51
CA GLY A 22 -9.77 -9.80 6.79
C GLY A 22 -8.69 -8.98 7.48
N ILE A 23 -7.77 -8.37 6.70
CA ILE A 23 -6.66 -7.57 7.24
C ILE A 23 -7.19 -6.23 7.76
N GLU A 24 -8.06 -5.57 6.99
CA GLU A 24 -8.68 -4.29 7.36
C GLU A 24 -9.38 -4.38 8.73
N ARG A 25 -10.20 -5.42 8.95
CA ARG A 25 -10.89 -5.64 10.24
C ARG A 25 -9.92 -5.94 11.38
N ALA A 26 -8.94 -6.81 11.16
CA ALA A 26 -7.99 -7.19 12.18
C ALA A 26 -7.09 -6.02 12.62
N VAL A 27 -6.71 -5.17 11.68
CA VAL A 27 -5.91 -3.96 11.92
C VAL A 27 -6.69 -2.94 12.74
N CYS A 28 -7.90 -2.58 12.30
CA CYS A 28 -8.74 -1.62 13.02
C CYS A 28 -9.11 -2.09 14.43
N SER A 29 -9.26 -3.40 14.64
CA SER A 29 -9.50 -3.98 15.95
C SER A 29 -8.27 -3.91 16.86
N ALA A 30 -7.07 -4.20 16.34
CA ALA A 30 -5.87 -4.27 17.15
C ALA A 30 -5.28 -2.89 17.47
N PHE A 31 -5.31 -1.96 16.52
CA PHE A 31 -4.75 -0.61 16.65
C PHE A 31 -5.76 0.43 16.18
N PRO A 32 -6.81 0.72 16.97
CA PRO A 32 -7.93 1.58 16.55
C PRO A 32 -7.53 3.04 16.31
N GLN A 33 -6.43 3.50 16.91
CA GLN A 33 -5.90 4.85 16.72
C GLN A 33 -5.03 4.98 15.46
N ALA A 34 -4.62 3.86 14.85
CA ALA A 34 -3.80 3.88 13.66
C ALA A 34 -4.61 4.38 12.45
N ALA A 35 -4.05 5.30 11.69
CA ALA A 35 -4.60 5.62 10.38
C ALA A 35 -4.45 4.39 9.47
N HIS A 36 -5.48 4.08 8.68
CA HIS A 36 -5.42 2.99 7.71
C HIS A 36 -5.33 3.54 6.28
N GLN A 37 -4.38 3.02 5.52
CA GLN A 37 -4.18 3.30 4.11
C GLN A 37 -4.34 2.01 3.32
N LEU A 38 -5.15 2.06 2.26
CA LEU A 38 -5.18 1.01 1.26
C LEU A 38 -4.08 1.25 0.22
N CYS A 39 -3.43 0.18 -0.21
CA CYS A 39 -2.30 0.26 -1.11
C CYS A 39 -2.71 0.82 -2.49
N VAL A 40 -2.21 2.01 -2.82
CA VAL A 40 -2.52 2.70 -4.08
C VAL A 40 -2.04 1.93 -5.31
N VAL A 41 -0.86 1.28 -5.22
CA VAL A 41 -0.33 0.47 -6.33
C VAL A 41 -1.27 -0.69 -6.67
N HIS A 42 -1.79 -1.38 -5.64
CA HIS A 42 -2.75 -2.46 -5.84
C HIS A 42 -4.10 -1.94 -6.34
N PHE A 43 -4.56 -0.79 -5.83
CA PHE A 43 -5.76 -0.12 -6.32
C PHE A 43 -5.66 0.23 -7.81
N LYS A 44 -4.59 0.91 -8.24
CA LYS A 44 -4.35 1.26 -9.64
C LYS A 44 -4.29 0.03 -10.54
N ARG A 45 -3.58 -1.02 -10.09
CA ARG A 45 -3.48 -2.29 -10.81
C ARG A 45 -4.86 -2.95 -10.96
N HIS A 46 -5.68 -2.93 -9.90
CA HIS A 46 -7.04 -3.44 -9.93
C HIS A 46 -7.90 -2.71 -10.97
N VAL A 47 -7.89 -1.37 -10.96
CA VAL A 47 -8.63 -0.55 -11.93
C VAL A 47 -8.19 -0.85 -13.37
N LEU A 48 -6.88 -0.87 -13.63
CA LEU A 48 -6.32 -1.13 -14.97
C LEU A 48 -6.56 -2.56 -15.48
N ASN A 49 -6.87 -3.51 -14.59
CA ASN A 49 -7.23 -4.87 -14.98
C ASN A 49 -8.70 -4.99 -15.41
N GLN A 50 -9.54 -4.01 -15.09
CA GLN A 50 -10.97 -4.02 -15.42
C GLN A 50 -11.29 -3.38 -16.78
N VAL A 51 -10.28 -2.87 -17.48
CA VAL A 51 -10.47 -2.05 -18.69
C VAL A 51 -9.75 -2.66 -19.90
N SER A 52 -10.24 -2.33 -21.08
CA SER A 52 -9.71 -2.86 -22.34
C SER A 52 -8.28 -2.36 -22.59
N LYS A 53 -7.48 -3.14 -23.35
CA LYS A 53 -6.10 -2.76 -23.68
C LYS A 53 -6.00 -1.38 -24.38
N LYS A 54 -7.02 -0.99 -25.14
CA LYS A 54 -7.08 0.29 -25.87
C LYS A 54 -7.07 1.49 -24.91
N ASP A 55 -7.87 1.42 -23.85
CA ASP A 55 -8.03 2.55 -22.92
C ASP A 55 -7.03 2.52 -21.75
N LYS A 56 -6.31 1.41 -21.54
CA LYS A 56 -5.35 1.25 -20.43
C LYS A 56 -4.34 2.38 -20.33
N ALA A 57 -3.79 2.85 -21.46
CA ALA A 57 -2.78 3.90 -21.45
C ALA A 57 -3.35 5.23 -20.94
N ILE A 58 -4.52 5.63 -21.47
CA ILE A 58 -5.21 6.87 -21.10
C ILE A 58 -5.64 6.81 -19.63
N LEU A 59 -6.25 5.69 -19.21
CA LEU A 59 -6.69 5.50 -17.84
C LEU A 59 -5.53 5.46 -16.86
N LYS A 60 -4.37 4.90 -17.24
CA LYS A 60 -3.17 4.92 -16.40
C LYS A 60 -2.72 6.35 -16.12
N GLN A 61 -2.64 7.21 -17.16
CA GLN A 61 -2.29 8.62 -16.98
C GLN A 61 -3.29 9.34 -16.07
N LYS A 62 -4.60 9.13 -16.29
CA LYS A 62 -5.66 9.72 -15.46
C LYS A 62 -5.58 9.25 -14.00
N LEU A 63 -5.25 7.99 -13.77
CA LEU A 63 -5.00 7.47 -12.42
C LEU A 63 -3.74 8.06 -11.78
N GLU A 64 -2.71 8.43 -12.53
CA GLU A 64 -1.58 9.19 -11.96
C GLU A 64 -2.02 10.57 -11.48
N GLU A 65 -2.82 11.29 -12.29
CA GLU A 65 -3.36 12.61 -11.92
C GLU A 65 -4.27 12.56 -10.67
N LEU A 66 -5.04 11.49 -10.48
CA LEU A 66 -5.94 11.33 -9.34
C LEU A 66 -5.22 11.12 -7.99
N PHE A 67 -3.95 10.73 -8.01
CA PHE A 67 -3.18 10.42 -6.81
C PHE A 67 -1.92 11.30 -6.73
N PRO A 68 -2.08 12.62 -6.50
CA PRO A 68 -0.95 13.53 -6.45
C PRO A 68 -0.10 13.23 -5.21
N ILE A 69 1.22 13.32 -5.37
CA ILE A 69 2.19 13.15 -4.27
C ILE A 69 2.65 14.52 -3.76
N GLN A 70 2.98 15.43 -4.67
CA GLN A 70 3.61 16.73 -4.37
C GLN A 70 2.63 17.90 -4.21
N GLU A 71 1.33 17.68 -4.43
CA GLU A 71 0.35 18.77 -4.36
C GLU A 71 0.09 19.19 -2.90
N LYS A 72 0.37 20.47 -2.62
CA LYS A 72 0.18 21.08 -1.29
C LYS A 72 -1.28 21.45 -1.08
N GLY A 73 -1.77 21.24 0.14
CA GLY A 73 -3.17 21.54 0.51
C GLY A 73 -4.21 20.57 -0.05
N PHE A 74 -3.80 19.56 -0.83
CA PHE A 74 -4.71 18.55 -1.36
C PHE A 74 -5.15 17.58 -0.27
N THR A 75 -6.46 17.47 -0.05
CA THR A 75 -7.03 16.66 1.04
C THR A 75 -7.50 15.28 0.56
N PRO A 76 -7.56 14.26 1.44
CA PRO A 76 -8.14 12.97 1.09
C PRO A 76 -9.57 13.06 0.56
N PHE A 77 -10.36 13.99 1.11
CA PHE A 77 -11.73 14.23 0.68
C PHE A 77 -11.77 14.74 -0.77
N LYS A 78 -10.95 15.74 -1.11
CA LYS A 78 -10.91 16.29 -2.46
C LYS A 78 -10.42 15.25 -3.49
N ALA A 79 -9.43 14.46 -3.12
CA ALA A 79 -8.94 13.36 -3.94
C ALA A 79 -10.04 12.32 -4.21
N PHE A 80 -10.85 12.00 -3.19
CA PHE A 80 -11.97 11.09 -3.32
C PHE A 80 -13.12 11.66 -4.17
N GLU A 81 -13.42 12.95 -4.10
CA GLU A 81 -14.37 13.61 -5.02
C GLU A 81 -13.94 13.48 -6.48
N ASN A 82 -12.65 13.68 -6.75
CA ASN A 82 -12.08 13.50 -8.09
C ASN A 82 -12.21 12.04 -8.56
N LEU A 83 -12.01 11.07 -7.65
CA LEU A 83 -12.26 9.65 -7.94
C LEU A 83 -13.75 9.38 -8.24
N CYS A 84 -14.67 9.99 -7.50
CA CYS A 84 -16.11 9.86 -7.76
C CYS A 84 -16.48 10.41 -9.15
N THR A 85 -15.92 11.56 -9.52
CA THR A 85 -16.09 12.15 -10.86
C THR A 85 -15.54 11.23 -11.95
N PHE A 86 -14.36 10.67 -11.73
CA PHE A 86 -13.76 9.68 -12.62
C PHE A 86 -14.64 8.43 -12.76
N ALA A 87 -15.16 7.90 -11.65
CA ALA A 87 -16.05 6.75 -11.62
C ALA A 87 -17.37 7.02 -12.34
N ALA A 88 -17.94 8.22 -12.20
CA ALA A 88 -19.17 8.61 -12.88
C ALA A 88 -18.99 8.73 -14.41
N ARG A 89 -17.82 9.21 -14.86
CA ARG A 89 -17.49 9.30 -16.29
C ARG A 89 -17.21 7.92 -16.89
N TRP A 90 -16.28 7.18 -16.31
CA TRP A 90 -15.80 5.93 -16.88
C TRP A 90 -16.68 4.73 -16.53
N GLY A 91 -17.48 4.83 -15.47
CA GLY A 91 -18.49 3.83 -15.10
C GLY A 91 -19.55 3.62 -16.18
N LYS A 92 -19.80 4.65 -17.03
CA LYS A 92 -20.68 4.53 -18.21
C LYS A 92 -20.13 3.59 -19.27
N HIS A 93 -18.81 3.56 -19.43
CA HIS A 93 -18.11 2.70 -20.40
C HIS A 93 -17.75 1.33 -19.79
N TYR A 94 -17.38 1.33 -18.51
CA TYR A 94 -16.93 0.16 -17.76
C TYR A 94 -17.70 0.10 -16.43
N ARG A 95 -18.81 -0.64 -16.40
CA ARG A 95 -19.68 -0.74 -15.22
C ARG A 95 -18.95 -1.14 -13.93
N SER A 96 -17.87 -1.92 -14.06
CA SER A 96 -16.99 -2.29 -12.94
C SER A 96 -16.38 -1.08 -12.21
N LEU A 97 -16.12 0.01 -12.93
CA LEU A 97 -15.51 1.23 -12.38
C LEU A 97 -16.48 2.10 -11.59
N SER A 98 -17.80 1.88 -11.69
CA SER A 98 -18.78 2.62 -10.88
C SER A 98 -18.58 2.36 -9.38
N SER A 99 -18.06 1.17 -9.02
CA SER A 99 -17.75 0.81 -7.63
C SER A 99 -16.62 1.66 -7.00
N LEU A 100 -15.85 2.39 -7.80
CA LEU A 100 -14.77 3.23 -7.31
C LEU A 100 -15.27 4.40 -6.46
N ALA A 101 -16.50 4.85 -6.67
CA ALA A 101 -17.16 5.90 -5.86
C ALA A 101 -17.61 5.41 -4.47
N ALA A 102 -17.41 4.13 -4.13
CA ALA A 102 -17.77 3.62 -2.81
C ALA A 102 -16.88 4.23 -1.70
N PRO A 103 -17.44 4.60 -0.53
CA PRO A 103 -16.66 5.13 0.61
C PRO A 103 -15.51 4.24 1.07
N ARG A 104 -15.59 2.93 0.82
CA ARG A 104 -14.49 1.98 1.07
C ARG A 104 -13.18 2.36 0.38
N ASN A 105 -13.21 3.19 -0.67
CA ASN A 105 -12.01 3.63 -1.37
C ASN A 105 -11.40 4.93 -0.82
N ILE A 106 -12.03 5.59 0.15
CA ILE A 106 -11.47 6.77 0.84
C ILE A 106 -10.09 6.48 1.45
N PRO A 107 -9.83 5.33 2.10
CA PRO A 107 -8.52 5.00 2.65
C PRO A 107 -7.39 4.88 1.61
N ASN A 108 -7.67 4.88 0.29
CA ASN A 108 -6.59 4.99 -0.71
C ASN A 108 -5.91 6.36 -0.70
N PHE A 109 -6.50 7.37 -0.04
CA PHE A 109 -6.01 8.74 -0.01
C PHE A 109 -5.48 9.19 1.36
N THR A 110 -5.46 8.30 2.35
CA THR A 110 -4.97 8.59 3.72
C THR A 110 -3.56 9.17 3.74
N TYR A 111 -2.70 8.78 2.80
CA TYR A 111 -1.34 9.29 2.64
C TYR A 111 -1.26 10.82 2.50
N LEU A 112 -2.30 11.49 1.99
CA LEU A 112 -2.33 12.95 1.84
C LEU A 112 -2.34 13.69 3.19
N ARG A 113 -2.72 13.00 4.29
CA ARG A 113 -2.64 13.53 5.65
C ARG A 113 -1.20 13.65 6.17
N PHE A 114 -0.25 13.01 5.50
CA PHE A 114 1.16 12.98 5.89
C PHE A 114 1.98 14.05 5.15
N PRO A 115 3.13 14.48 5.70
CA PRO A 115 4.01 15.45 5.05
C PRO A 115 4.42 15.01 3.65
N GLU A 116 4.53 15.98 2.74
CA GLU A 116 4.88 15.76 1.33
C GLU A 116 6.13 14.88 1.15
N SER A 117 7.13 15.10 2.01
CA SER A 117 8.41 14.39 1.98
C SER A 117 8.30 12.88 2.18
N VAL A 118 7.28 12.39 2.91
CA VAL A 118 7.07 10.94 3.16
C VAL A 118 6.03 10.31 2.25
N ARG A 119 5.19 11.12 1.58
CA ARG A 119 4.07 10.61 0.77
C ARG A 119 4.52 9.62 -0.29
N GLY A 120 5.65 9.87 -0.96
CA GLY A 120 6.19 8.96 -1.97
C GLY A 120 6.52 7.57 -1.42
N MET A 121 6.98 7.49 -0.16
CA MET A 121 7.27 6.20 0.50
C MET A 121 6.01 5.48 0.95
N ILE A 122 4.99 6.21 1.41
CA ILE A 122 3.69 5.63 1.80
C ILE A 122 2.94 5.12 0.57
N TYR A 123 2.95 5.93 -0.50
CA TYR A 123 2.26 5.66 -1.75
C TYR A 123 2.85 4.44 -2.50
N SER A 124 4.18 4.32 -2.51
CA SER A 124 4.87 3.28 -3.28
C SER A 124 5.05 1.98 -2.50
N THR A 125 4.76 0.85 -3.12
CA THR A 125 5.11 -0.49 -2.59
C THR A 125 6.49 -0.97 -3.00
N ASN A 126 7.34 -0.12 -3.59
CA ASN A 126 8.64 -0.53 -4.14
C ASN A 126 9.52 -1.29 -3.13
N TRP A 127 9.49 -0.89 -1.85
CA TRP A 127 10.28 -1.52 -0.79
C TRP A 127 9.81 -2.95 -0.50
N VAL A 128 8.49 -3.14 -0.40
CA VAL A 128 7.84 -4.44 -0.19
C VAL A 128 7.97 -5.32 -1.44
N GLU A 129 7.79 -4.75 -2.63
CA GLU A 129 7.96 -5.47 -3.90
C GLU A 129 9.41 -5.92 -4.11
N ARG A 130 10.39 -5.12 -3.67
CA ARG A 130 11.81 -5.49 -3.68
C ARG A 130 12.08 -6.68 -2.76
N LEU A 131 11.58 -6.65 -1.52
CA LEU A 131 11.70 -7.77 -0.58
C LEU A 131 11.06 -9.03 -1.15
N ASN A 132 9.81 -8.92 -1.65
CA ASN A 132 9.10 -10.02 -2.28
C ASN A 132 9.83 -10.59 -3.51
N ARG A 133 10.53 -9.75 -4.27
CA ARG A 133 11.35 -10.21 -5.40
C ARG A 133 12.55 -11.02 -4.92
N SER A 134 13.22 -10.60 -3.85
CA SER A 134 14.31 -11.36 -3.23
C SER A 134 13.83 -12.71 -2.70
N TYR A 135 12.69 -12.73 -1.98
CA TYR A 135 12.05 -13.97 -1.54
C TYR A 135 11.76 -14.93 -2.71
N LYS A 136 11.12 -14.44 -3.76
CA LYS A 136 10.81 -15.24 -4.95
C LYS A 136 12.08 -15.77 -5.62
N ARG A 137 13.15 -14.98 -5.71
CA ARG A 137 14.44 -15.42 -6.27
C ARG A 137 15.02 -16.58 -5.46
N THR A 138 15.04 -16.47 -4.13
CA THR A 138 15.56 -17.51 -3.24
C THR A 138 14.75 -18.80 -3.34
N LEU A 139 13.42 -18.72 -3.36
CA LEU A 139 12.56 -19.90 -3.45
C LEU A 139 12.59 -20.54 -4.85
N ARG A 140 12.59 -19.76 -5.93
CA ARG A 140 12.55 -20.28 -7.31
C ARG A 140 13.75 -21.16 -7.65
N LEU A 141 14.92 -20.87 -7.08
CA LEU A 141 16.13 -21.67 -7.30
C LEU A 141 16.08 -23.06 -6.65
N ARG A 142 15.17 -23.28 -5.69
CA ARG A 142 15.15 -24.49 -4.83
C ARG A 142 14.02 -25.46 -5.16
N GLY A 143 13.05 -25.06 -5.99
CA GLY A 143 11.93 -25.93 -6.39
C GLY A 143 11.04 -26.31 -5.20
N ALA A 144 10.83 -27.60 -4.98
CA ALA A 144 10.05 -28.12 -3.86
C ALA A 144 10.84 -28.08 -2.55
N LEU A 145 10.19 -27.63 -1.48
CA LEU A 145 10.79 -27.55 -0.14
C LEU A 145 10.15 -28.60 0.78
N PRO A 146 10.92 -29.18 1.71
CA PRO A 146 10.49 -30.35 2.49
C PRO A 146 9.45 -30.01 3.58
N SER A 147 9.40 -28.76 4.05
CA SER A 147 8.44 -28.34 5.08
C SER A 147 8.24 -26.82 5.11
N ALA A 148 7.20 -26.37 5.82
CA ALA A 148 6.92 -24.95 6.01
C ALA A 148 8.01 -24.24 6.86
N GLU A 149 8.60 -24.95 7.80
CA GLU A 149 9.68 -24.43 8.66
C GLU A 149 10.91 -24.05 7.83
N VAL A 150 11.27 -24.86 6.83
CA VAL A 150 12.38 -24.55 5.91
C VAL A 150 12.07 -23.31 5.07
N VAL A 151 10.81 -23.13 4.65
CA VAL A 151 10.38 -21.91 3.95
C VAL A 151 10.58 -20.69 4.87
N ILE A 152 10.08 -20.75 6.10
CA ILE A 152 10.19 -19.66 7.08
C ILE A 152 11.65 -19.33 7.36
N PHE A 153 12.51 -20.35 7.55
CA PHE A 153 13.94 -20.16 7.78
C PHE A 153 14.64 -19.44 6.62
N LEU A 154 14.35 -19.85 5.38
CA LEU A 154 14.93 -19.22 4.19
C LEU A 154 14.44 -17.77 4.01
N LEU A 155 13.15 -17.54 4.20
CA LEU A 155 12.59 -16.18 4.13
C LEU A 155 13.13 -15.29 5.24
N GLY A 156 13.28 -15.82 6.46
CA GLY A 156 13.90 -15.13 7.59
C GLY A 156 15.36 -14.77 7.31
N SER A 157 16.14 -15.68 6.73
CA SER A 157 17.52 -15.44 6.33
C SER A 157 17.63 -14.30 5.31
N VAL A 158 16.77 -14.29 4.27
CA VAL A 158 16.72 -13.20 3.28
C VAL A 158 16.30 -11.88 3.92
N ALA A 159 15.32 -11.90 4.84
CA ALA A 159 14.88 -10.70 5.54
C ALA A 159 16.00 -10.07 6.36
N LYS A 160 16.77 -10.91 7.08
CA LYS A 160 17.94 -10.49 7.85
C LYS A 160 19.00 -9.86 6.95
N GLU A 161 19.42 -10.56 5.89
CA GLU A 161 20.43 -10.08 4.94
C GLU A 161 20.02 -8.72 4.33
N MET A 162 18.76 -8.58 3.89
CA MET A 162 18.27 -7.32 3.32
C MET A 162 18.22 -6.19 4.35
N THR A 163 17.95 -6.51 5.62
CA THR A 163 17.96 -5.53 6.72
C THR A 163 19.39 -5.01 6.96
N GLU A 164 20.36 -5.90 6.97
CA GLU A 164 21.78 -5.58 7.19
C GLU A 164 22.43 -4.87 5.98
N THR A 165 21.88 -5.02 4.77
CA THR A 165 22.45 -4.46 3.54
C THR A 165 21.58 -3.35 2.94
N THR A 166 20.47 -3.72 2.30
CA THR A 166 19.62 -2.83 1.49
C THR A 166 18.89 -1.80 2.34
N TYR A 167 18.45 -2.19 3.53
CA TYR A 167 17.65 -1.36 4.43
C TYR A 167 18.43 -0.80 5.62
N ALA A 168 19.76 -0.94 5.62
CA ALA A 168 20.63 -0.42 6.69
C ALA A 168 20.60 1.11 6.80
N ARG A 169 20.26 1.81 5.71
CA ARG A 169 20.17 3.27 5.70
C ARG A 169 18.95 3.75 6.50
N ARG A 170 19.18 4.65 7.45
CA ARG A 170 18.10 5.39 8.13
C ARG A 170 17.34 6.26 7.14
N LEU A 171 16.01 6.20 7.22
CA LEU A 171 15.14 7.06 6.43
C LEU A 171 15.30 8.51 6.91
N PRO A 172 15.59 9.47 6.01
CA PRO A 172 15.87 10.85 6.39
C PRO A 172 14.62 11.58 6.90
N TYR A 173 13.43 11.03 6.66
CA TYR A 173 12.16 11.71 6.82
C TYR A 173 11.50 11.54 8.20
N PHE A 174 12.03 10.65 9.04
CA PHE A 174 11.50 10.38 10.37
C PHE A 174 12.40 10.92 11.50
N GLN A 175 13.43 11.70 11.18
CA GLN A 175 14.37 12.24 12.17
C GLN A 175 13.66 13.16 13.17
N ASP A 176 12.69 13.95 12.70
CA ASP A 176 11.89 14.87 13.51
C ASP A 176 10.47 14.35 13.79
N TRP A 177 10.18 13.08 13.46
CA TRP A 177 8.85 12.50 13.68
C TRP A 177 8.65 12.21 15.16
N LYS A 178 8.05 13.15 15.88
CA LYS A 178 7.61 12.93 17.24
C LYS A 178 6.40 11.99 17.22
N ILE A 179 6.60 10.79 17.74
CA ILE A 179 5.51 9.89 18.15
C ILE A 179 4.58 10.74 19.02
N LYS A 180 3.33 10.91 18.60
CA LYS A 180 2.33 11.62 19.40
C LYS A 180 1.71 10.69 20.42
#